data_AF-A0A7C6ETZ6-F1
#
_entry.id   AF-A0A7C6ETZ6-F1
#
_cell.length_a   1.000
_cell.length_b   1.000
_cell.length_c   1.000
_cell.angle_alpha   90.00
_cell.angle_beta   90.00
_cell.angle_gamma   90.00
#
_symmetry.space_group_name_H-M   'P 1'
#
loop_
_entity.id
_entity.type
_entity.pdbx_description
1 polymer ?
#
loop_
_entity_poly.entity_id
_entity_poly.type
_entity_poly.pdbx_seq_one_letter_code
_entity_poly.pdbx_strand_id
1 'polypeptide(L)'
;MRILIFDDYKKLSNWVAHYICAKINAQATPQKPFVLGLPTGSSPIGTYQAMVELYKQKKVSFKNVITFNMDEYVGLPVDHPQSYHYFMHHHLFDHIDIPRENINILNGNAPDLEAECRSYEERMKQYGGIDLFLGGIGPDGHIAFNEPGSSLTSRTRIKTLTYDTLVANSRFFDNDISKV
;
A
#
# COMPACT_ATOMS: atom_id res chain seq x y z
N MET A 1 15.65 -10.93 -11.62
CA MET A 1 15.40 -9.52 -11.23
C MET A 1 15.61 -8.63 -12.45
N ARG A 2 14.81 -7.57 -12.61
CA ARG A 2 15.00 -6.52 -13.62
C ARG A 2 15.20 -5.19 -12.92
N ILE A 3 16.18 -4.41 -13.34
CA ILE A 3 16.42 -3.04 -12.86
C ILE A 3 16.11 -2.12 -14.03
N LEU A 4 15.20 -1.18 -13.82
CA LEU A 4 14.81 -0.18 -14.81
C LEU A 4 15.19 1.18 -14.26
N ILE A 5 15.97 1.93 -15.04
CA ILE A 5 16.48 3.24 -14.66
C ILE A 5 15.73 4.28 -15.51
N PHE A 6 15.22 5.31 -14.84
CA PHE A 6 14.49 6.40 -15.46
C PHE A 6 15.16 7.73 -15.09
N ASP A 7 15.08 8.70 -15.99
CA ASP A 7 15.73 10.00 -15.80
C ASP A 7 15.14 10.81 -14.63
N ASP A 8 13.85 10.60 -14.35
CA ASP A 8 13.12 11.36 -13.33
C ASP A 8 11.98 10.55 -12.70
N TYR A 9 11.50 11.07 -11.56
CA TYR A 9 10.40 10.51 -10.79
C TYR A 9 9.11 10.35 -11.60
N LYS A 10 8.79 11.31 -12.47
CA LYS A 10 7.56 11.31 -13.27
C LYS A 10 7.56 10.18 -14.31
N LYS A 11 8.69 9.95 -14.99
CA LYS A 11 8.86 8.83 -15.94
C LYS A 11 8.76 7.50 -15.23
N LEU A 12 9.42 7.36 -14.07
CA LEU A 12 9.32 6.16 -13.23
C LEU A 12 7.87 5.89 -12.81
N SER A 13 7.19 6.88 -12.22
CA SER A 13 5.81 6.76 -11.77
C SER A 13 4.85 6.38 -12.90
N ASN A 14 4.97 7.05 -14.06
CA ASN A 14 4.17 6.73 -15.23
C ASN A 14 4.43 5.31 -15.70
N TRP A 15 5.68 4.87 -15.76
CA TRP A 15 6.02 3.52 -16.20
C TRP A 15 5.41 2.47 -15.26
N VAL A 16 5.56 2.66 -13.94
CA VAL A 16 5.00 1.73 -12.93
C VAL A 16 3.48 1.67 -13.03
N ALA A 17 2.80 2.82 -13.17
CA ALA A 17 1.35 2.86 -13.34
C ALA A 17 0.89 2.10 -14.58
N HIS A 18 1.54 2.32 -15.73
CA HIS A 18 1.22 1.60 -16.96
C HIS A 18 1.48 0.09 -16.83
N TYR A 19 2.55 -0.30 -16.13
CA TYR A 19 2.85 -1.70 -15.87
C TYR A 19 1.75 -2.37 -15.04
N ILE A 20 1.33 -1.74 -13.93
CA ILE A 20 0.26 -2.24 -13.06
C ILE A 20 -1.04 -2.34 -13.84
N CYS A 21 -1.46 -1.28 -14.54
CA CYS A 21 -2.70 -1.27 -15.32
C CYS A 21 -2.68 -2.31 -16.46
N ALA A 22 -1.54 -2.54 -17.10
CA ALA A 22 -1.41 -3.60 -18.11
C ALA A 22 -1.57 -5.00 -17.50
N LYS A 23 -1.08 -5.23 -16.27
CA LYS A 23 -1.30 -6.49 -15.54
C LYS A 23 -2.76 -6.69 -15.16
N ILE A 24 -3.40 -5.65 -14.63
CA ILE A 24 -4.84 -5.66 -14.32
C ILE A 24 -5.64 -6.02 -15.57
N ASN A 25 -5.46 -5.29 -16.68
CA ASN A 25 -6.21 -5.53 -17.92
C ASN A 25 -6.01 -6.93 -18.50
N ALA A 26 -4.85 -7.54 -18.28
CA ALA A 26 -4.54 -8.87 -18.79
C ALA A 26 -5.12 -10.01 -17.93
N GLN A 27 -5.45 -9.76 -16.66
CA GLN A 27 -5.68 -10.82 -15.68
C GLN A 27 -6.97 -10.67 -14.86
N ALA A 28 -7.46 -9.45 -14.65
CA ALA A 28 -8.63 -9.19 -13.81
C ALA A 28 -9.92 -9.57 -14.52
N THR A 29 -10.71 -10.45 -13.91
CA THR A 29 -12.04 -10.86 -14.38
C THR A 29 -13.01 -10.96 -13.19
N PRO A 30 -14.34 -10.94 -13.41
CA PRO A 30 -15.30 -11.12 -12.32
C PRO A 30 -15.14 -12.45 -11.56
N GLN A 31 -14.70 -13.52 -12.23
CA GLN A 31 -14.50 -14.85 -11.64
C GLN A 31 -13.12 -15.01 -10.98
N LYS A 32 -12.14 -14.24 -11.44
CA LYS A 32 -10.78 -14.23 -10.92
C LYS A 32 -10.31 -12.78 -10.81
N PRO A 33 -10.51 -12.13 -9.65
CA PRO A 33 -10.04 -10.78 -9.45
C PRO A 33 -8.51 -10.74 -9.46
N PHE A 34 -7.95 -9.57 -9.80
CA PHE A 34 -6.51 -9.32 -9.70
C PHE A 34 -6.18 -8.78 -8.30
N VAL A 35 -5.25 -9.41 -7.60
CA VAL A 35 -4.90 -9.08 -6.21
C VAL A 35 -3.64 -8.22 -6.17
N LEU A 36 -3.78 -6.97 -5.75
CA LEU A 36 -2.75 -5.94 -5.80
C LEU A 36 -2.31 -5.50 -4.39
N GLY A 37 -1.03 -5.66 -4.09
CA GLY A 37 -0.39 -5.12 -2.89
C GLY A 37 0.05 -3.67 -3.09
N LEU A 38 -0.24 -2.78 -2.13
CA LEU A 38 0.00 -1.33 -2.25
C LEU A 38 0.77 -0.76 -1.03
N PRO A 39 1.74 0.14 -1.24
CA PRO A 39 2.45 0.84 -0.17
C PRO A 39 1.84 2.22 0.10
N THR A 40 2.27 2.90 1.16
CA THR A 40 2.00 4.33 1.37
C THR A 40 3.30 5.15 1.23
N GLY A 41 3.31 6.38 1.74
CA GLY A 41 4.47 7.28 1.69
C GLY A 41 4.57 8.08 0.39
N SER A 42 5.63 8.88 0.26
CA SER A 42 5.79 9.81 -0.87
C SER A 42 6.09 9.11 -2.19
N SER A 43 6.81 7.99 -2.16
CA SER A 43 7.26 7.27 -3.35
C SER A 43 6.13 6.85 -4.31
N PRO A 44 5.00 6.25 -3.86
CA PRO A 44 3.94 5.82 -4.77
C PRO A 44 2.99 6.93 -5.25
N ILE A 45 3.05 8.17 -4.72
CA ILE A 45 2.05 9.22 -5.03
C ILE A 45 1.93 9.49 -6.54
N GLY A 46 3.05 9.67 -7.25
CA GLY A 46 3.04 9.89 -8.69
C GLY A 46 2.49 8.69 -9.47
N THR A 47 2.71 7.47 -8.96
CA THR A 47 2.14 6.25 -9.56
C THR A 47 0.63 6.24 -9.40
N TYR A 48 0.09 6.60 -8.22
CA TYR A 48 -1.35 6.70 -7.99
C TYR A 48 -2.01 7.77 -8.85
N GLN A 49 -1.40 8.95 -8.96
CA GLN A 49 -1.88 10.01 -9.84
C GLN A 49 -1.98 9.52 -11.30
N ALA A 50 -0.96 8.81 -11.78
CA ALA A 50 -0.96 8.24 -13.12
C ALA A 50 -2.00 7.11 -13.29
N MET A 51 -2.21 6.25 -12.29
CA MET A 51 -3.26 5.22 -12.31
C MET A 51 -4.67 5.82 -12.36
N VAL A 52 -4.93 6.87 -11.57
CA VAL A 52 -6.19 7.63 -11.58
C VAL A 52 -6.43 8.24 -12.97
N GLU A 53 -5.40 8.82 -13.58
CA GLU A 53 -5.51 9.38 -14.93
C GLU A 53 -5.81 8.30 -15.98
N LEU A 54 -5.16 7.13 -15.90
CA LEU A 54 -5.46 6.00 -16.77
C LEU A 54 -6.90 5.50 -16.61
N TYR A 55 -7.42 5.48 -15.39
CA TYR A 55 -8.82 5.16 -15.12
C TYR A 55 -9.78 6.19 -15.73
N LYS A 56 -9.52 7.49 -15.54
CA LYS A 56 -10.33 8.58 -16.12
C LYS A 56 -10.35 8.52 -17.66
N GLN A 57 -9.26 8.08 -18.27
CA GLN A 57 -9.14 7.82 -19.71
C GLN A 57 -9.79 6.50 -20.16
N LYS A 58 -10.46 5.77 -19.26
CA LYS A 58 -11.08 4.45 -19.50
C LYS A 58 -10.10 3.39 -20.01
N LYS A 59 -8.82 3.49 -19.64
CA LYS A 59 -7.77 2.53 -20.03
C LYS A 59 -7.62 1.37 -19.05
N VAL A 60 -8.25 1.45 -17.87
CA VAL A 60 -8.25 0.42 -16.84
C VAL A 60 -9.53 0.54 -16.01
N SER A 61 -9.98 -0.56 -15.40
CA SER A 61 -11.03 -0.59 -14.37
C SER A 61 -10.55 -1.38 -13.17
N PHE A 62 -10.93 -0.94 -11.97
CA PHE A 62 -10.58 -1.53 -10.69
C PHE A 62 -11.75 -2.33 -10.08
N LYS A 63 -12.86 -2.51 -10.81
CA LYS A 63 -14.04 -3.28 -10.35
C LYS A 63 -13.71 -4.71 -9.93
N ASN A 64 -12.77 -5.34 -10.63
CA ASN A 64 -12.33 -6.72 -10.38
C ASN A 64 -10.92 -6.75 -9.78
N VAL A 65 -10.55 -5.72 -9.03
CA VAL A 65 -9.27 -5.65 -8.31
C VAL A 65 -9.55 -5.74 -6.82
N ILE A 66 -8.76 -6.56 -6.11
CA ILE A 66 -8.72 -6.66 -4.66
C ILE A 66 -7.40 -6.05 -4.21
N THR A 67 -7.39 -5.16 -3.21
CA THR A 67 -6.17 -4.53 -2.73
C THR A 67 -5.81 -4.91 -1.31
N PHE A 68 -4.51 -5.03 -1.04
CA PHE A 68 -3.94 -5.22 0.29
C PHE A 68 -2.86 -4.17 0.55
N ASN A 69 -3.00 -3.34 1.57
CA ASN A 69 -1.96 -2.40 1.99
C ASN A 69 -0.90 -3.06 2.89
N MET A 70 0.32 -2.51 2.87
CA MET A 70 1.45 -3.06 3.63
C MET A 70 1.29 -2.98 5.15
N ASP A 71 0.81 -1.84 5.64
CA ASP A 71 0.87 -1.47 7.06
C ASP A 71 -0.22 -0.43 7.40
N GLU A 72 -0.36 -0.17 8.71
CA GLU A 72 -1.14 0.92 9.30
C GLU A 72 -0.56 1.25 10.69
N TYR A 73 -0.70 2.50 11.15
CA TYR A 73 -0.35 2.91 12.51
C TYR A 73 -1.30 2.31 13.55
N VAL A 74 -0.73 1.81 14.64
CA VAL A 74 -1.51 1.33 15.79
C VAL A 74 -2.00 2.52 16.62
N GLY A 75 -3.29 2.53 16.98
CA GLY A 75 -3.86 3.55 17.85
C GLY A 75 -4.19 4.89 17.19
N LEU A 76 -3.88 5.07 15.90
CA LEU A 76 -4.20 6.28 15.17
C LEU A 76 -5.64 6.21 14.63
N PRO A 77 -6.51 7.21 14.86
CA PRO A 77 -7.87 7.20 14.33
C PRO A 77 -7.89 7.03 12.81
N VAL A 78 -8.84 6.23 12.31
CA VAL A 78 -8.95 5.89 10.88
C VAL A 78 -9.14 7.14 10.02
N ASP A 79 -9.86 8.13 10.52
CA ASP A 79 -10.13 9.41 9.87
C ASP A 79 -9.02 10.46 10.09
N HIS A 80 -7.97 10.13 10.85
CA HIS A 80 -6.83 11.02 11.02
C HIS A 80 -6.15 11.29 9.67
N PRO A 81 -5.80 12.53 9.31
CA PRO A 81 -5.21 12.85 8.01
C PRO A 81 -3.89 12.15 7.68
N GLN A 82 -3.22 11.60 8.69
CA GLN A 82 -1.97 10.83 8.55
C GLN A 82 -2.16 9.31 8.70
N SER A 83 -3.39 8.82 8.87
CA SER A 83 -3.65 7.38 8.80
C SER A 83 -3.41 6.88 7.38
N TYR A 84 -2.99 5.62 7.25
CA TYR A 84 -2.81 5.03 5.93
C TYR A 84 -4.15 4.72 5.26
N HIS A 85 -5.23 4.52 6.03
CA HIS A 85 -6.61 4.61 5.55
C HIS A 85 -6.88 5.93 4.82
N TYR A 86 -6.67 7.07 5.49
CA TYR A 86 -6.90 8.40 4.89
C TYR A 86 -6.01 8.61 3.67
N PHE A 87 -4.72 8.30 3.77
CA PHE A 87 -3.76 8.43 2.68
C PHE A 87 -4.23 7.70 1.41
N MET A 88 -4.66 6.44 1.55
CA MET A 88 -5.06 5.62 0.41
C MET A 88 -6.35 6.09 -0.24
N HIS A 89 -7.33 6.51 0.56
CA HIS A 89 -8.55 7.13 0.05
C HIS A 89 -8.25 8.44 -0.68
N HIS A 90 -7.47 9.30 -0.06
CA HIS A 90 -7.09 10.61 -0.60
C HIS A 90 -6.33 10.51 -1.93
N HIS A 91 -5.39 9.58 -2.05
CA HIS A 91 -4.53 9.47 -3.24
C HIS A 91 -5.02 8.52 -4.32
N LEU A 92 -5.86 7.54 -4.00
CA LEU A 92 -6.25 6.49 -4.96
C LEU A 92 -7.74 6.12 -4.88
N PHE A 93 -8.22 5.58 -3.76
CA PHE A 93 -9.47 4.81 -3.75
C PHE A 93 -10.72 5.66 -4.03
N ASP A 94 -10.74 6.93 -3.65
CA ASP A 94 -11.88 7.81 -3.92
C ASP A 94 -11.93 8.31 -5.39
N HIS A 95 -10.92 7.98 -6.19
CA HIS A 95 -10.76 8.48 -7.56
C HIS A 95 -10.88 7.39 -8.64
N ILE A 96 -11.18 6.15 -8.25
CA ILE A 96 -11.29 4.97 -9.12
C ILE A 96 -12.56 4.16 -8.83
N ASP A 97 -12.91 3.21 -9.70
CA ASP A 97 -14.11 2.36 -9.55
C ASP A 97 -13.88 1.07 -8.73
N ILE A 98 -13.02 1.11 -7.71
CA ILE A 98 -12.81 -0.04 -6.83
C ILE A 98 -13.99 -0.22 -5.86
N PRO A 99 -14.57 -1.43 -5.73
CA PRO A 99 -15.60 -1.69 -4.73
C PRO A 99 -15.02 -1.59 -3.31
N ARG A 100 -15.80 -1.07 -2.36
CA ARG A 100 -15.32 -0.83 -0.99
C ARG A 100 -14.94 -2.14 -0.29
N GLU A 101 -15.70 -3.19 -0.53
CA GLU A 101 -15.48 -4.55 -0.04
C GLU A 101 -14.19 -5.19 -0.56
N ASN A 102 -13.61 -4.65 -1.64
CA ASN A 102 -12.36 -5.13 -2.23
C ASN A 102 -11.12 -4.48 -1.62
N ILE A 103 -11.29 -3.48 -0.74
CA ILE A 103 -10.20 -2.75 -0.10
C ILE A 103 -9.84 -3.42 1.24
N ASN A 104 -8.60 -3.90 1.37
CA ASN A 104 -8.08 -4.46 2.63
C ASN A 104 -6.91 -3.63 3.16
N ILE A 105 -7.16 -2.89 4.23
CA ILE A 105 -6.13 -2.19 5.02
C ILE A 105 -6.16 -2.77 6.44
N LEU A 106 -5.01 -2.91 7.08
CA LEU A 106 -4.92 -3.38 8.46
C LEU A 106 -5.72 -2.46 9.40
N ASN A 107 -6.42 -3.04 10.37
CA ASN A 107 -7.06 -2.26 11.42
C ASN A 107 -6.09 -2.03 12.60
N GLY A 108 -5.40 -0.90 12.59
CA GLY A 108 -4.51 -0.48 13.68
C GLY A 108 -5.20 -0.20 15.03
N ASN A 109 -6.54 -0.18 15.06
CA ASN A 109 -7.35 0.00 16.26
C ASN A 109 -8.14 -1.26 16.64
N ALA A 110 -7.78 -2.43 16.10
CA ALA A 110 -8.42 -3.69 16.49
C ALA A 110 -8.19 -3.98 17.99
N PRO A 111 -9.20 -4.52 18.70
CA PRO A 111 -9.05 -4.86 20.12
C PRO A 111 -8.02 -5.97 20.37
N ASP A 112 -7.81 -6.84 19.37
CA ASP A 112 -6.74 -7.84 19.35
C ASP A 112 -5.95 -7.69 18.04
N LEU A 113 -4.80 -7.04 18.13
CA LEU A 113 -3.92 -6.75 17.00
C LEU A 113 -3.27 -8.01 16.42
N GLU A 114 -3.01 -9.03 17.23
CA GLU A 114 -2.46 -10.29 16.72
C GLU A 114 -3.51 -11.07 15.94
N ALA A 115 -4.76 -11.07 16.41
CA ALA A 115 -5.88 -11.64 15.67
C ALA A 115 -6.12 -10.89 14.35
N GLU A 116 -6.01 -9.55 14.33
CA GLU A 116 -6.07 -8.78 13.08
C GLU A 116 -4.96 -9.20 12.11
N CYS A 117 -3.71 -9.34 12.57
CA CYS A 117 -2.60 -9.79 11.74
C CYS A 117 -2.87 -11.18 11.12
N ARG A 118 -3.35 -12.14 11.94
CA ARG A 118 -3.71 -13.48 11.47
C ARG A 118 -4.86 -13.43 10.46
N SER A 119 -5.91 -12.66 10.76
CA SER A 119 -7.06 -12.47 9.88
C SER A 119 -6.67 -11.86 8.53
N TYR A 120 -5.74 -10.90 8.54
CA TYR A 120 -5.21 -10.27 7.33
C TYR A 120 -4.52 -11.28 6.41
N GLU A 121 -3.69 -12.16 6.98
CA GLU A 121 -3.03 -13.25 6.27
C GLU A 121 -4.02 -14.27 5.72
N GLU A 122 -5.06 -14.65 6.48
CA GLU A 122 -6.09 -15.57 6.01
C GLU A 122 -6.96 -14.97 4.89
N ARG A 123 -7.34 -13.69 4.99
CA ARG A 123 -8.01 -12.96 3.90
C ARG A 123 -7.17 -12.99 2.62
N MET A 124 -5.87 -12.76 2.72
CA MET A 124 -4.97 -12.81 1.57
C MET A 124 -4.90 -14.21 0.94
N LYS A 125 -4.86 -15.26 1.76
CA LYS A 125 -4.88 -16.66 1.30
C LYS A 125 -6.18 -17.04 0.62
N GLN A 126 -7.33 -16.51 1.04
CA GLN A 126 -8.62 -16.79 0.42
C GLN A 126 -8.69 -16.39 -1.05
N TYR A 127 -7.90 -15.39 -1.46
CA TYR A 127 -7.77 -14.98 -2.87
C TYR A 127 -6.66 -15.72 -3.63
N GLY A 128 -5.96 -16.67 -2.99
CA GLY A 128 -4.84 -17.41 -3.59
C GLY A 128 -3.50 -16.68 -3.52
N GLY A 129 -3.42 -15.55 -2.81
CA GLY A 129 -2.23 -14.72 -2.68
C GLY A 129 -2.25 -13.45 -3.53
N ILE A 130 -1.16 -12.67 -3.45
CA ILE A 130 -0.97 -11.41 -4.19
C ILE A 130 -0.40 -11.70 -5.59
N ASP A 131 -1.04 -11.18 -6.65
CA ASP A 131 -0.54 -11.28 -8.03
C ASP A 131 0.63 -10.32 -8.30
N LEU A 132 0.54 -9.11 -7.73
CA LEU A 132 1.57 -8.07 -7.84
C LEU A 132 1.60 -7.24 -6.56
N PHE A 133 2.79 -7.08 -5.97
CA PHE A 133 3.00 -6.20 -4.81
C PHE A 133 3.88 -5.03 -5.22
N LEU A 134 3.34 -3.80 -5.19
CA LEU A 134 4.13 -2.58 -5.32
C LEU A 134 4.71 -2.22 -3.94
N GLY A 135 6.02 -1.97 -3.86
CA GLY A 135 6.68 -1.54 -2.63
C GLY A 135 7.60 -0.35 -2.86
N GLY A 136 7.88 0.38 -1.77
CA GLY A 136 8.98 1.32 -1.68
C GLY A 136 10.10 0.74 -0.81
N ILE A 137 11.28 1.37 -0.88
CA ILE A 137 12.40 1.08 0.02
C ILE A 137 12.74 2.34 0.84
N GLY A 138 12.99 2.15 2.13
CA GLY A 138 13.54 3.17 3.01
C GLY A 138 15.03 3.41 2.76
N PRO A 139 15.61 4.51 3.28
CA PRO A 139 17.04 4.82 3.15
C PRO A 139 17.96 3.79 3.82
N ASP A 140 17.44 3.06 4.82
CA ASP A 140 18.09 1.95 5.53
C ASP A 140 17.82 0.57 4.87
N GLY A 141 17.09 0.55 3.75
CA GLY A 141 16.70 -0.66 3.03
C GLY A 141 15.43 -1.35 3.52
N HIS A 142 14.68 -0.76 4.47
CA HIS A 142 13.42 -1.37 4.90
C HIS A 142 12.35 -1.40 3.80
N ILE A 143 11.45 -2.36 3.87
CA ILE A 143 10.22 -2.44 3.06
C ILE A 143 9.05 -2.52 4.02
N ALA A 144 8.02 -1.67 3.83
CA ALA A 144 6.99 -1.44 4.85
C ALA A 144 7.66 -1.04 6.19
N PHE A 145 7.08 -1.39 7.32
CA PHE A 145 7.76 -1.30 8.62
C PHE A 145 8.74 -2.47 8.93
N ASN A 146 9.21 -3.24 7.94
CA ASN A 146 10.22 -4.29 8.18
C ASN A 146 11.63 -3.69 8.28
N GLU A 147 11.88 -3.04 9.40
CA GLU A 147 13.15 -2.37 9.73
C GLU A 147 14.33 -3.34 9.90
N PRO A 148 15.58 -2.86 9.84
CA PRO A 148 16.78 -3.66 10.05
C PRO A 148 16.69 -4.58 11.28
N GLY A 149 17.09 -5.84 11.11
CA GLY A 149 16.96 -6.89 12.12
C GLY A 149 15.64 -7.66 12.08
N SER A 150 14.68 -7.26 11.24
CA SER A 150 13.49 -8.08 10.96
C SER A 150 13.85 -9.41 10.31
N SER A 151 13.16 -10.49 10.69
CA SER A 151 13.36 -11.81 10.07
C SER A 151 13.03 -11.77 8.57
N LEU A 152 13.88 -12.39 7.75
CA LEU A 152 13.71 -12.54 6.30
C LEU A 152 12.50 -13.41 5.91
N THR A 153 11.95 -14.16 6.86
CA THR A 153 10.75 -15.00 6.70
C THR A 153 9.60 -14.53 7.61
N SER A 154 9.65 -13.27 8.05
CA SER A 154 8.61 -12.70 8.90
C SER A 154 7.24 -12.63 8.22
N ARG A 155 6.19 -12.61 9.04
CA ARG A 155 4.78 -12.47 8.64
C ARG A 155 4.21 -11.14 9.14
N THR A 156 2.95 -10.86 8.79
CA THR A 156 2.20 -9.73 9.34
C THR A 156 2.21 -9.80 10.87
N ARG A 157 2.66 -8.70 11.51
CA ARG A 157 2.86 -8.62 12.96
C ARG A 157 2.86 -7.16 13.41
N ILE A 158 2.66 -6.97 14.70
CA ILE A 158 2.93 -5.68 15.36
C ILE A 158 4.43 -5.40 15.30
N LYS A 159 4.78 -4.14 15.05
CA LYS A 159 6.17 -3.70 14.99
C LYS A 159 6.34 -2.38 15.73
N THR A 160 7.25 -2.37 16.71
CA THR A 160 7.75 -1.14 17.31
C THR A 160 8.66 -0.45 16.31
N LEU A 161 8.32 0.80 15.97
CA LEU A 161 9.12 1.64 15.08
C LEU A 161 10.43 2.05 15.75
N THR A 162 11.51 2.09 14.99
CA THR A 162 12.80 2.63 15.45
C THR A 162 12.75 4.15 15.56
N TYR A 163 13.69 4.71 16.30
CA TYR A 163 13.85 6.16 16.42
C TYR A 163 14.01 6.85 15.05
N ASP A 164 14.78 6.26 14.14
CA ASP A 164 15.01 6.84 12.80
C ASP A 164 13.71 6.91 11.98
N THR A 165 12.86 5.88 12.06
CA THR A 165 11.54 5.87 11.43
C THR A 165 10.60 6.91 12.06
N LEU A 166 10.59 7.04 13.40
CA LEU A 166 9.82 8.08 14.08
C LEU A 166 10.24 9.48 13.64
N VAL A 167 11.55 9.75 13.56
CA VAL A 167 12.08 11.03 13.08
C VAL A 167 11.69 11.27 11.62
N ALA A 168 11.86 10.27 10.75
CA ALA A 168 11.53 10.39 9.32
C ALA A 168 10.04 10.67 9.09
N ASN A 169 9.16 10.06 9.89
CA ASN A 169 7.72 10.19 9.76
C ASN A 169 7.17 11.42 10.50
N SER A 170 7.87 11.96 11.50
CA SER A 170 7.45 13.15 12.25
C SER A 170 7.17 14.36 11.35
N ARG A 171 7.79 14.46 10.17
CA ARG A 171 7.49 15.48 9.15
C ARG A 171 6.01 15.55 8.74
N PHE A 172 5.28 14.46 8.92
CA PHE A 172 3.85 14.34 8.67
C PHE A 172 2.99 14.67 9.90
N PHE A 173 3.60 14.70 11.09
CA PHE A 173 2.98 14.92 12.40
C PHE A 173 3.54 16.17 13.08
N ASP A 174 3.51 17.31 12.39
CA ASP A 174 3.99 18.62 12.88
C ASP A 174 5.47 18.66 13.31
N ASN A 175 6.31 17.74 12.81
CA ASN A 175 7.70 17.51 13.24
C ASN A 175 7.82 17.11 14.72
N ASP A 176 6.80 16.46 15.28
CA ASP A 176 6.78 15.95 16.65
C ASP A 176 6.80 14.41 16.68
N ILE A 177 7.92 13.84 17.13
CA ILE A 177 8.10 12.38 17.21
C ILE A 177 7.16 11.70 18.19
N SER A 178 6.59 12.42 19.16
CA SER A 178 5.68 11.85 20.16
C SER A 178 4.27 11.60 19.63
N LYS A 179 3.99 12.10 18.42
CA LYS A 179 2.71 11.96 17.72
C LYS A 179 2.71 10.86 16.64
N VAL A 180 3.86 10.20 16.44
CA VAL A 180 4.06 9.11 15.48
C VAL A 180 3.95 7.77 16.20
#